data_AF-A0AAN8DFI5-F1
#
_entry.id   AF-A0AAN8DFI5-F1
#
_cell.length_a   1.000
_cell.length_b   1.000
_cell.length_c   1.000
_cell.angle_alpha   90.00
_cell.angle_beta   90.00
_cell.angle_gamma   90.00
#
_symmetry.space_group_name_H-M   'P 1'
#
loop_
_entity.id
_entity.type
_entity.pdbx_description
1 polymer ?
#
loop_
_entity_poly.entity_id
_entity_poly.type
_entity_poly.pdbx_seq_one_letter_code
_entity_poly.pdbx_strand_id
1 'polypeptide(L)'
;MEKRGEGTLAIIMLALIQGFLSTGAVEVRPSMNPAVVGASVTLSLSPSTALHSGSWTVGGSLILTWTGAQQAVFPSHTGRATVDIQTGALTLTSVTVADSGLYVVQSVKPQLQAGASLSVYVLISNVTLKANPTDLMEFKSSAVVTCSVSSGSSLSFLWLNSSSEVTGSDRVQITDGNSTLTIVNVTRYDQGPFRCLVINPLSNSTSAPVNFTINYGPDNMALTVNGQNTTSFFVGSNLTLLCSAQSGPEARLQWAFRGETLNTTGPLLELLSVSEKQSGSYSCLASNHRTNVNRNITTNIMVARSEQRRVHVGLLSLLLLVGVLSSLSGKL
;
A
#
# COMPACT_ATOMS: atom_id res chain seq x y z
N MET A 1 27.67 -55.76 21.80
CA MET A 1 28.63 -55.41 20.73
C MET A 1 27.87 -54.53 19.75
N GLU A 2 27.91 -53.25 20.03
CA GLU A 2 27.06 -52.22 19.42
C GLU A 2 27.92 -51.46 18.41
N LYS A 3 27.55 -51.50 17.13
CA LYS A 3 28.13 -50.63 16.11
C LYS A 3 27.04 -49.67 15.63
N ARG A 4 27.08 -48.49 16.25
CA ARG A 4 26.37 -47.27 15.91
C ARG A 4 26.92 -46.73 14.59
N GLY A 5 26.09 -46.66 13.55
CA GLY A 5 26.38 -45.94 12.31
C GLY A 5 25.74 -44.55 12.38
N GLU A 6 26.50 -43.56 12.85
CA GLU A 6 26.15 -42.14 12.76
C GLU A 6 26.42 -41.65 11.33
N GLY A 7 25.36 -41.34 10.59
CA GLY A 7 25.43 -40.61 9.33
C GLY A 7 25.39 -39.12 9.60
N THR A 8 26.55 -38.51 9.85
CA THR A 8 26.69 -37.06 10.00
C THR A 8 26.94 -36.45 8.61
N LEU A 9 26.03 -35.58 8.17
CA LEU A 9 26.17 -34.72 6.99
C LEU A 9 27.45 -33.87 7.13
N ALA A 10 28.48 -34.20 6.34
CA ALA A 10 29.65 -33.35 6.18
C ALA A 10 29.27 -32.14 5.31
N ILE A 11 29.11 -30.98 5.95
CA ILE A 11 29.06 -29.68 5.29
C ILE A 11 30.46 -29.46 4.70
N ILE A 12 30.58 -29.59 3.38
CA ILE A 12 31.78 -29.19 2.64
C ILE A 12 31.82 -27.66 2.65
N MET A 13 32.44 -27.10 3.69
CA MET A 13 32.91 -25.72 3.66
C MET A 13 34.04 -25.67 2.62
N LEU A 14 33.70 -25.19 1.41
CA LEU A 14 34.69 -24.68 0.47
C LEU A 14 35.36 -23.45 1.12
N ALA A 15 36.36 -23.71 1.95
CA ALA A 15 37.33 -22.71 2.34
C ALA A 15 38.08 -22.33 1.06
N LEU A 16 37.71 -21.20 0.47
CA LEU A 16 38.51 -20.52 -0.53
C LEU A 16 39.88 -20.27 0.09
N ILE A 17 40.88 -21.02 -0.37
CA ILE A 17 42.28 -20.80 -0.08
C ILE A 17 42.65 -19.48 -0.77
N GLN A 18 42.47 -18.37 -0.08
CA GLN A 18 43.22 -17.15 -0.38
C GLN A 18 44.33 -17.04 0.65
N GLY A 19 45.42 -17.75 0.35
CA GLY A 19 46.72 -17.35 0.86
C GLY A 19 47.10 -16.05 0.19
N PHE A 20 46.92 -14.93 0.89
CA PHE A 20 47.74 -13.73 0.68
C PHE A 20 48.01 -13.11 2.04
N LEU A 21 49.27 -13.20 2.47
CA LEU A 21 49.85 -12.29 3.45
C LEU A 21 49.79 -10.89 2.82
N SER A 22 48.81 -10.06 3.18
CA SER A 22 48.67 -8.72 2.61
C SER A 22 49.67 -7.75 3.28
N THR A 23 50.89 -7.72 2.75
CA THR A 23 51.74 -6.53 2.88
C THR A 23 51.15 -5.46 1.95
N GLY A 24 50.65 -4.36 2.53
CA GLY A 24 49.89 -3.26 1.89
C GLY A 24 49.97 -3.11 0.38
N ALA A 25 49.00 -3.68 -0.35
CA ALA A 25 48.81 -3.41 -1.76
C ALA A 25 48.29 -1.98 -1.96
N VAL A 26 48.85 -1.26 -2.94
CA VAL A 26 48.39 0.09 -3.29
C VAL A 26 47.08 -0.03 -4.08
N GLU A 27 46.03 0.62 -3.57
CA GLU A 27 44.70 0.63 -4.18
C GLU A 27 44.36 2.02 -4.72
N VAL A 28 43.41 2.08 -5.67
CA VAL A 28 42.79 3.34 -6.10
C VAL A 28 41.56 3.61 -5.23
N ARG A 29 41.44 4.83 -4.73
CA ARG A 29 40.26 5.30 -3.99
C ARG A 29 39.64 6.52 -4.68
N PRO A 30 38.42 6.41 -5.21
CA PRO A 30 37.65 7.57 -5.63
C PRO A 30 37.28 8.46 -4.44
N SER A 31 37.26 9.78 -4.63
CA SER A 31 36.81 10.75 -3.63
C SER A 31 35.33 10.61 -3.28
N MET A 32 34.53 10.10 -4.23
CA MET A 32 33.15 9.69 -4.04
C MET A 32 32.83 8.54 -4.99
N ASN A 33 32.07 7.56 -4.50
CA ASN A 33 31.56 6.46 -5.32
C ASN A 33 30.35 5.83 -4.59
N PRO A 34 29.14 5.87 -5.16
CA PRO A 34 28.80 6.44 -6.47
C PRO A 34 28.92 7.98 -6.54
N ALA A 35 29.14 8.50 -7.75
CA ALA A 35 29.17 9.92 -8.05
C ALA A 35 27.87 10.39 -8.71
N VAL A 36 27.51 11.66 -8.49
CA VAL A 36 26.39 12.31 -9.18
C VAL A 36 26.85 12.96 -10.48
N VAL A 37 26.03 12.93 -11.53
CA VAL A 37 26.31 13.66 -12.77
C VAL A 37 26.61 15.14 -12.50
N GLY A 38 27.66 15.66 -13.15
CA GLY A 38 28.15 17.03 -12.99
C GLY A 38 29.16 17.22 -11.86
N ALA A 39 29.38 16.21 -11.01
CA ALA A 39 30.39 16.29 -9.94
C ALA A 39 31.83 16.22 -10.48
N SER A 40 32.78 16.60 -9.64
CA SER A 40 34.21 16.38 -9.86
C SER A 40 34.71 15.26 -8.95
N VAL A 41 35.32 14.23 -9.53
CA VAL A 41 35.80 13.04 -8.81
C VAL A 41 37.32 12.96 -8.93
N THR A 42 37.99 12.70 -7.81
CA THR A 42 39.44 12.46 -7.78
C THR A 42 39.71 11.00 -7.43
N LEU A 43 40.48 10.31 -8.25
CA LEU A 43 40.95 8.94 -8.06
C LEU A 43 42.40 9.00 -7.57
N SER A 44 42.61 8.68 -6.29
CA SER A 44 43.93 8.77 -5.65
C SER A 44 44.43 7.41 -5.19
N LEU A 45 45.75 7.27 -5.05
CA LEU A 45 46.37 6.06 -4.52
C LEU A 45 46.30 6.03 -2.99
N SER A 46 45.98 4.86 -2.43
CA SER A 46 46.00 4.60 -0.99
C SER A 46 46.81 3.34 -0.69
N PRO A 47 47.95 3.43 0.01
CA PRO A 47 48.59 4.65 0.49
C PRO A 47 49.11 5.56 -0.65
N SER A 48 49.23 6.86 -0.37
CA SER A 48 49.75 7.83 -1.35
C SER A 48 51.15 7.43 -1.79
N THR A 49 51.35 7.33 -3.09
CA THR A 49 52.60 6.86 -3.71
C THR A 49 53.04 7.88 -4.75
N ALA A 50 54.30 8.31 -4.69
CA ALA A 50 54.83 9.25 -5.67
C ALA A 50 55.05 8.56 -7.03
N LEU A 51 54.44 9.09 -8.10
CA LEU A 51 54.51 8.53 -9.45
C LEU A 51 55.11 9.53 -10.44
N HIS A 52 56.29 9.25 -10.97
CA HIS A 52 56.96 10.14 -11.93
C HIS A 52 56.40 10.08 -13.36
N SER A 53 55.72 8.98 -13.69
CA SER A 53 55.09 8.76 -14.99
C SER A 53 53.99 7.72 -14.86
N GLY A 54 53.04 7.73 -15.78
CA GLY A 54 52.01 6.72 -15.83
C GLY A 54 50.92 7.00 -16.84
N SER A 55 49.89 6.16 -16.79
CA SER A 55 48.67 6.31 -17.58
C SER A 55 47.45 5.98 -16.74
N TRP A 56 46.35 6.65 -17.05
CA TRP A 56 45.02 6.29 -16.58
C TRP A 56 44.18 5.77 -17.75
N THR A 57 43.48 4.68 -17.50
CA THR A 57 42.53 4.09 -18.45
C THR A 57 41.17 3.90 -17.80
N VAL A 58 40.09 3.95 -18.58
CA VAL A 58 38.74 3.51 -18.20
C VAL A 58 38.24 2.49 -19.21
N GLY A 59 37.85 1.30 -18.74
CA GLY A 59 37.42 0.22 -19.62
C GLY A 59 38.46 -0.16 -20.69
N GLY A 60 39.76 0.03 -20.39
CA GLY A 60 40.88 -0.20 -21.31
C GLY A 60 41.17 0.95 -22.29
N SER A 61 40.37 2.00 -22.33
CA SER A 61 40.62 3.20 -23.15
C SER A 61 41.44 4.23 -22.38
N LEU A 62 42.44 4.84 -23.02
CA LEU A 62 43.29 5.85 -22.40
C LEU A 62 42.51 7.14 -22.11
N ILE A 63 42.64 7.64 -20.88
CA ILE A 63 42.14 8.94 -20.44
C ILE A 63 43.25 9.98 -20.59
N LEU A 64 44.39 9.69 -19.96
CA LEU A 64 45.58 10.54 -19.99
C LEU A 64 46.85 9.73 -19.74
N THR A 65 47.98 10.30 -20.14
CA THR A 65 49.32 9.84 -19.81
C THR A 65 50.14 11.02 -19.29
N TRP A 66 51.07 10.77 -18.38
CA TRP A 66 51.99 11.80 -17.89
C TRP A 66 53.42 11.29 -17.77
N THR A 67 54.38 12.20 -17.90
CA THR A 67 55.80 11.95 -17.68
C THR A 67 56.45 13.23 -17.20
N GLY A 68 56.96 13.24 -15.97
CA GLY A 68 57.46 14.45 -15.33
C GLY A 68 56.36 15.52 -15.24
N ALA A 69 56.65 16.74 -15.73
CA ALA A 69 55.70 17.85 -15.73
C ALA A 69 54.76 17.87 -16.96
N GLN A 70 54.90 16.93 -17.89
CA GLN A 70 54.10 16.87 -19.11
C GLN A 70 52.94 15.89 -18.95
N GLN A 71 51.74 16.30 -19.36
CA GLN A 71 50.56 15.45 -19.46
C GLN A 71 49.94 15.54 -20.86
N ALA A 72 49.35 14.44 -21.33
CA ALA A 72 48.58 14.37 -22.56
C ALA A 72 47.21 13.75 -22.25
N VAL A 73 46.14 14.47 -22.56
CA VAL A 73 44.75 14.04 -22.32
C VAL A 73 44.12 13.63 -23.65
N PHE A 74 43.49 12.47 -23.68
CA PHE A 74 42.89 11.91 -24.89
C PHE A 74 41.54 12.58 -25.21
N PRO A 75 41.09 12.56 -26.48
CA PRO A 75 39.95 13.35 -26.97
C PRO A 75 38.64 13.20 -26.17
N SER A 76 38.34 12.01 -25.66
CA SER A 76 37.11 11.74 -24.89
C SER A 76 37.05 12.46 -23.53
N HIS A 77 38.19 12.97 -23.05
CA HIS A 77 38.32 13.58 -21.72
C HIS A 77 38.98 14.97 -21.76
N THR A 78 39.19 15.53 -22.96
CA THR A 78 39.80 16.86 -23.14
C THR A 78 39.02 17.93 -22.38
N GLY A 79 39.74 18.76 -21.62
CA GLY A 79 39.15 19.83 -20.81
C GLY A 79 38.46 19.37 -19.52
N ARG A 80 38.40 18.06 -19.26
CA ARG A 80 37.73 17.49 -18.07
C ARG A 80 38.66 16.68 -17.17
N ALA A 81 39.74 16.10 -17.71
CA ALA A 81 40.68 15.28 -16.96
C ALA A 81 42.01 16.01 -16.70
N THR A 82 42.53 15.90 -15.49
CA THR A 82 43.86 16.37 -15.07
C THR A 82 44.51 15.36 -14.14
N VAL A 83 45.84 15.36 -14.07
CA VAL A 83 46.57 14.52 -13.13
C VAL A 83 47.45 15.36 -12.21
N ASP A 84 47.48 15.03 -10.94
CA ASP A 84 48.53 15.48 -10.05
C ASP A 84 49.80 14.69 -10.38
N ILE A 85 50.76 15.35 -11.03
CA ILE A 85 52.01 14.73 -11.48
C ILE A 85 52.91 14.21 -10.33
N GLN A 86 52.66 14.61 -9.08
CA GLN A 86 53.43 14.12 -7.93
C GLN A 86 52.87 12.78 -7.44
N THR A 87 51.56 12.67 -7.34
CA THR A 87 50.86 11.52 -6.73
C THR A 87 50.24 10.56 -7.75
N GLY A 88 50.14 10.99 -9.01
CA GLY A 88 49.40 10.29 -10.06
C GLY A 88 47.88 10.34 -9.90
N ALA A 89 47.34 11.18 -8.99
CA ALA A 89 45.91 11.26 -8.75
C ALA A 89 45.19 11.89 -9.96
N LEU A 90 44.20 11.19 -10.52
CA LEU A 90 43.38 11.66 -11.64
C LEU A 90 42.18 12.45 -11.09
N THR A 91 41.99 13.68 -11.55
CA THR A 91 40.76 14.44 -11.33
C THR A 91 39.96 14.51 -12.62
N LEU A 92 38.69 14.10 -12.56
CA LEU A 92 37.73 14.18 -13.65
C LEU A 92 36.59 15.12 -13.24
N THR A 93 36.39 16.21 -13.99
CA THR A 93 35.35 17.22 -13.72
C THR A 93 34.11 17.00 -14.58
N SER A 94 32.95 17.39 -14.04
CA SER A 94 31.65 17.27 -14.73
C SER A 94 31.40 15.85 -15.26
N VAL A 95 31.45 14.87 -14.35
CA VAL A 95 31.27 13.45 -14.70
C VAL A 95 29.88 13.19 -15.25
N THR A 96 29.77 12.22 -16.16
CA THR A 96 28.54 11.78 -16.81
C THR A 96 28.34 10.28 -16.57
N VAL A 97 27.14 9.75 -16.85
CA VAL A 97 26.87 8.31 -16.72
C VAL A 97 27.84 7.46 -17.54
N ALA A 98 28.26 7.96 -18.71
CA ALA A 98 29.22 7.30 -19.60
C ALA A 98 30.64 7.21 -19.02
N ASP A 99 30.97 8.04 -18.01
CA ASP A 99 32.25 7.98 -17.31
C ASP A 99 32.26 6.85 -16.25
N SER A 100 31.18 6.06 -16.12
CA SER A 100 31.16 4.86 -15.26
C SER A 100 32.03 3.74 -15.84
N GLY A 101 32.84 3.09 -15.01
CA GLY A 101 33.68 1.97 -15.45
C GLY A 101 34.80 1.63 -14.48
N LEU A 102 35.65 0.67 -14.90
CA LEU A 102 36.87 0.31 -14.18
C LEU A 102 38.00 1.26 -14.58
N TYR A 103 38.44 2.09 -13.64
CA TYR A 103 39.58 2.98 -13.79
C TYR A 103 40.85 2.28 -13.34
N VAL A 104 41.88 2.29 -14.17
CA VAL A 104 43.16 1.65 -13.88
C VAL A 104 44.29 2.63 -14.10
N VAL A 105 45.15 2.77 -13.09
CA VAL A 105 46.42 3.47 -13.16
C VAL A 105 47.54 2.47 -13.38
N GLN A 106 48.44 2.80 -14.31
CA GLN A 106 49.65 2.02 -14.57
C GLN A 106 50.86 2.94 -14.53
N SER A 107 51.91 2.54 -13.83
CA SER A 107 53.20 3.23 -13.77
C SER A 107 54.36 2.25 -13.95
N VAL A 108 55.46 2.74 -14.53
CA VAL A 108 56.70 1.99 -14.72
C VAL A 108 57.71 2.27 -13.60
N LYS A 109 57.63 3.44 -12.94
CA LYS A 109 58.56 3.86 -11.88
C LYS A 109 57.83 4.61 -10.76
N PRO A 110 57.50 3.94 -9.64
CA PRO A 110 57.62 2.49 -9.40
C PRO A 110 56.70 1.67 -10.32
N GLN A 111 57.04 0.40 -10.55
CA GLN A 111 56.15 -0.50 -11.29
C GLN A 111 54.89 -0.75 -10.45
N LEU A 112 53.76 -0.23 -10.90
CA LEU A 112 52.50 -0.28 -10.18
C LEU A 112 51.35 -0.41 -11.16
N GLN A 113 50.38 -1.25 -10.80
CA GLN A 113 49.08 -1.29 -11.44
C GLN A 113 48.01 -1.41 -10.35
N ALA A 114 47.07 -0.48 -10.34
CA ALA A 114 45.96 -0.46 -9.39
C ALA A 114 44.71 0.06 -10.08
N GLY A 115 43.53 -0.28 -9.58
CA GLY A 115 42.28 0.18 -10.17
C GLY A 115 41.11 0.17 -9.21
N ALA A 116 40.08 0.92 -9.58
CA ALA A 116 38.82 1.00 -8.86
C ALA A 116 37.67 1.26 -9.84
N SER A 117 36.49 0.73 -9.51
CA SER A 117 35.28 1.02 -10.27
C SER A 117 34.67 2.34 -9.82
N LEU A 118 34.30 3.19 -10.77
CA LEU A 118 33.51 4.39 -10.54
C LEU A 118 32.12 4.19 -11.14
N SER A 119 31.07 4.45 -10.36
CA SER A 119 29.69 4.48 -10.84
C SER A 119 29.13 5.90 -10.78
N VAL A 120 28.54 6.37 -11.87
CA VAL A 120 27.97 7.71 -11.97
C VAL A 120 26.46 7.61 -12.24
N TYR A 121 25.65 8.26 -11.41
CA TYR A 121 24.19 8.24 -11.51
C TYR A 121 23.57 9.64 -11.59
N VAL A 122 22.41 9.72 -12.23
CA VAL A 122 21.53 10.89 -12.24
C VAL A 122 20.60 10.82 -11.02
N LEU A 123 20.44 11.92 -10.28
CA LEU A 123 19.48 12.00 -9.18
C LEU A 123 18.04 11.85 -9.68
N ILE A 124 17.22 11.19 -8.86
CA ILE A 124 15.80 11.06 -9.13
C ILE A 124 15.12 12.41 -8.97
N SER A 125 14.31 12.81 -9.95
CA SER A 125 13.47 14.01 -9.88
C SER A 125 12.07 13.74 -10.39
N ASN A 126 11.09 14.40 -9.75
CA ASN A 126 9.68 14.45 -10.11
C ASN A 126 9.06 13.06 -10.39
N VAL A 127 8.83 12.29 -9.33
CA VAL A 127 8.11 11.00 -9.43
C VAL A 127 6.62 11.27 -9.56
N THR A 128 6.02 10.78 -10.65
CA THR A 128 4.62 11.00 -11.00
C THR A 128 3.90 9.69 -11.25
N LEU A 129 2.60 9.68 -10.93
CA LEU A 129 1.71 8.56 -11.25
C LEU A 129 0.70 9.00 -12.30
N LYS A 130 0.44 8.10 -13.24
CA LYS A 130 -0.65 8.22 -14.20
C LYS A 130 -1.56 7.01 -14.08
N ALA A 131 -2.79 7.24 -13.63
CA ALA A 131 -3.83 6.21 -13.53
C ALA A 131 -4.78 6.26 -14.73
N ASN A 132 -5.14 5.10 -15.25
CA ASN A 132 -6.14 4.97 -16.32
C ASN A 132 -6.81 3.57 -16.30
N PRO A 133 -8.16 3.47 -16.24
CA PRO A 133 -9.14 4.52 -15.93
C PRO A 133 -9.23 4.81 -14.43
N THR A 134 -9.86 5.93 -14.03
CA THR A 134 -10.05 6.33 -12.62
C THR A 134 -11.44 6.02 -12.07
N ASP A 135 -12.45 5.92 -12.95
CA ASP A 135 -13.82 5.54 -12.63
C ASP A 135 -14.02 4.05 -12.96
N LEU A 136 -14.16 3.24 -11.92
CA LEU A 136 -14.08 1.78 -12.01
C LEU A 136 -15.37 1.14 -11.52
N MET A 137 -15.70 -0.03 -12.06
CA MET A 137 -16.81 -0.87 -11.64
C MET A 137 -16.29 -2.10 -10.92
N GLU A 138 -16.81 -2.37 -9.71
CA GLU A 138 -16.42 -3.54 -8.92
C GLU A 138 -16.60 -4.84 -9.71
N PHE A 139 -15.60 -5.72 -9.65
CA PHE A 139 -15.51 -7.02 -10.33
C PHE A 139 -15.55 -6.98 -11.86
N LYS A 140 -15.53 -5.79 -12.48
CA LYS A 140 -15.62 -5.63 -13.95
C LYS A 140 -14.43 -4.87 -14.52
N SER A 141 -14.00 -3.83 -13.83
CA SER A 141 -12.91 -2.97 -14.29
C SER A 141 -11.56 -3.45 -13.78
N SER A 142 -10.52 -3.13 -14.54
CA SER A 142 -9.13 -3.25 -14.08
C SER A 142 -8.54 -1.85 -13.98
N ALA A 143 -7.75 -1.61 -12.95
CA ALA A 143 -7.06 -0.35 -12.74
C ALA A 143 -5.60 -0.48 -13.16
N VAL A 144 -5.08 0.48 -13.92
CA VAL A 144 -3.66 0.53 -14.32
C VAL A 144 -3.06 1.84 -13.85
N VAL A 145 -1.91 1.76 -13.17
CA VAL A 145 -1.12 2.92 -12.75
C VAL A 145 0.30 2.75 -13.23
N THR A 146 0.81 3.75 -13.95
CA THR A 146 2.20 3.81 -14.39
C THR A 146 2.95 4.85 -13.58
N CYS A 147 4.14 4.50 -13.10
CA CYS A 147 5.06 5.36 -12.38
C CYS A 147 6.14 5.89 -13.34
N SER A 148 6.44 7.18 -13.26
CA SER A 148 7.41 7.83 -14.15
C SER A 148 8.21 8.89 -13.40
N VAL A 149 9.44 9.15 -13.85
CA VAL A 149 10.32 10.18 -13.30
C VAL A 149 10.74 11.16 -14.41
N SER A 150 11.00 12.42 -14.08
CA SER A 150 11.54 13.37 -15.07
C SER A 150 13.03 13.17 -15.34
N SER A 151 13.77 12.70 -14.33
CA SER A 151 15.18 12.35 -14.45
C SER A 151 15.55 11.26 -13.45
N GLY A 152 16.54 10.46 -13.81
CA GLY A 152 17.09 9.40 -12.97
C GLY A 152 17.74 8.31 -13.80
N SER A 153 18.63 7.52 -13.20
CA SER A 153 19.31 6.39 -13.83
C SER A 153 19.35 5.20 -12.89
N SER A 154 19.37 3.98 -13.44
CA SER A 154 19.40 2.71 -12.68
C SER A 154 18.31 2.66 -11.61
N LEU A 155 17.07 2.83 -12.06
CA LEU A 155 15.90 2.98 -11.22
C LEU A 155 15.32 1.63 -10.82
N SER A 156 14.96 1.51 -9.55
CA SER A 156 14.13 0.44 -9.00
C SER A 156 12.82 1.03 -8.50
N PHE A 157 11.72 0.32 -8.74
CA PHE A 157 10.36 0.76 -8.40
C PHE A 157 9.74 -0.16 -7.35
N LEU A 158 9.08 0.45 -6.37
CA LEU A 158 8.33 -0.22 -5.32
C LEU A 158 6.94 0.39 -5.20
N TRP A 159 5.90 -0.44 -5.26
CA TRP A 159 4.53 0.00 -5.09
C TRP A 159 4.11 -0.11 -3.63
N LEU A 160 3.47 0.95 -3.14
CA LEU A 160 2.95 1.04 -1.78
C LEU A 160 1.45 1.31 -1.84
N ASN A 161 0.67 0.59 -1.04
CA ASN A 161 -0.69 0.96 -0.69
C ASN A 161 -0.68 1.49 0.74
N SER A 162 -0.94 2.79 0.89
CA SER A 162 -0.65 3.54 2.11
C SER A 162 0.83 3.44 2.49
N SER A 163 1.17 2.67 3.52
CA SER A 163 2.55 2.41 3.97
C SER A 163 3.01 0.99 3.68
N SER A 164 2.13 0.12 3.21
CA SER A 164 2.42 -1.30 3.01
C SER A 164 2.84 -1.57 1.58
N GLU A 165 3.84 -2.42 1.41
CA GLU A 165 4.27 -2.88 0.09
C GLU A 165 3.18 -3.69 -0.60
N VAL A 166 2.96 -3.39 -1.88
CA VAL A 166 2.06 -4.15 -2.75
C VAL A 166 2.86 -5.28 -3.37
N THR A 167 2.43 -6.51 -3.12
CA THR A 167 3.02 -7.71 -3.71
C THR A 167 2.17 -8.24 -4.85
N GLY A 168 2.82 -8.93 -5.79
CA GLY A 168 2.14 -9.56 -6.92
C GLY A 168 1.22 -10.71 -6.49
N SER A 169 0.11 -10.87 -7.19
CA SER A 169 -0.82 -12.00 -7.07
C SER A 169 -1.52 -12.22 -8.41
N ASP A 170 -2.39 -13.23 -8.53
CA ASP A 170 -3.18 -13.46 -9.75
C ASP A 170 -3.95 -12.20 -10.19
N ARG A 171 -4.40 -11.40 -9.22
CA ARG A 171 -5.17 -10.17 -9.46
C ARG A 171 -4.30 -8.92 -9.55
N VAL A 172 -3.16 -8.90 -8.87
CA VAL A 172 -2.26 -7.74 -8.77
C VAL A 172 -1.00 -8.02 -9.55
N GLN A 173 -0.86 -7.37 -10.71
CA GLN A 173 0.24 -7.56 -11.64
C GLN A 173 1.19 -6.38 -11.60
N ILE A 174 2.47 -6.64 -11.42
CA ILE A 174 3.54 -5.64 -11.41
C ILE A 174 4.44 -5.92 -12.61
N THR A 175 4.51 -4.97 -13.54
CA THR A 175 5.10 -5.16 -14.87
C THR A 175 6.02 -3.99 -15.25
N ASP A 176 6.66 -4.06 -16.41
CA ASP A 176 7.55 -3.01 -16.95
C ASP A 176 8.70 -2.64 -15.99
N GLY A 177 9.42 -3.66 -15.49
CA GLY A 177 10.49 -3.45 -14.50
C GLY A 177 9.97 -2.87 -13.19
N ASN A 178 8.74 -3.25 -12.81
CA ASN A 178 7.98 -2.79 -11.66
C ASN A 178 7.46 -1.35 -11.75
N SER A 179 7.59 -0.67 -12.89
CA SER A 179 7.07 0.68 -13.06
C SER A 179 5.57 0.76 -13.32
N THR A 180 4.90 -0.37 -13.60
CA THR A 180 3.46 -0.43 -13.85
C THR A 180 2.76 -1.38 -12.88
N LEU A 181 1.75 -0.87 -12.18
CA LEU A 181 0.84 -1.64 -11.32
C LEU A 181 -0.51 -1.81 -12.01
N THR A 182 -0.97 -3.05 -12.16
CA THR A 182 -2.29 -3.39 -12.65
C THR A 182 -3.06 -4.19 -11.61
N ILE A 183 -4.28 -3.77 -11.28
CA ILE A 183 -5.20 -4.50 -10.41
C ILE A 183 -6.39 -4.94 -11.26
N VAL A 184 -6.46 -6.22 -11.57
CA VAL A 184 -7.55 -6.82 -12.34
C VAL A 184 -8.79 -6.97 -11.46
N ASN A 185 -10.00 -6.89 -12.03
CA ASN A 185 -11.26 -7.10 -11.33
C ASN A 185 -11.30 -6.43 -9.96
N VAL A 186 -11.20 -5.10 -9.96
CA VAL A 186 -11.07 -4.32 -8.73
C VAL A 186 -12.24 -4.56 -7.77
N THR A 187 -11.96 -4.43 -6.49
CA THR A 187 -12.91 -4.53 -5.38
C THR A 187 -13.00 -3.20 -4.65
N ARG A 188 -14.06 -2.97 -3.88
CA ARG A 188 -14.19 -1.75 -3.06
C ARG A 188 -13.05 -1.51 -2.06
N TYR A 189 -12.19 -2.50 -1.83
CA TYR A 189 -11.03 -2.41 -0.93
C TYR A 189 -9.73 -2.00 -1.62
N ASP A 190 -9.74 -1.87 -2.96
CA ASP A 190 -8.57 -1.45 -3.75
C ASP A 190 -8.57 0.07 -4.01
N GLN A 191 -9.18 0.89 -3.16
CA GLN A 191 -9.29 2.34 -3.41
C GLN A 191 -7.96 3.10 -3.24
N GLY A 192 -6.95 2.48 -2.64
CA GLY A 192 -5.65 3.11 -2.33
C GLY A 192 -5.63 3.74 -0.93
N PRO A 193 -4.75 4.72 -0.66
CA PRO A 193 -3.89 5.44 -1.62
C PRO A 193 -2.68 4.65 -2.11
N PHE A 194 -2.53 4.54 -3.43
CA PHE A 194 -1.32 3.97 -4.04
C PHE A 194 -0.23 5.02 -4.23
N ARG A 195 1.01 4.65 -3.91
CA ARG A 195 2.22 5.45 -4.14
C ARG A 195 3.26 4.58 -4.83
N CYS A 196 4.17 5.21 -5.56
CA CYS A 196 5.35 4.58 -6.11
C CYS A 196 6.58 5.20 -5.46
N LEU A 197 7.39 4.36 -4.82
CA LEU A 197 8.72 4.70 -4.33
C LEU A 197 9.74 4.30 -5.41
N VAL A 198 10.52 5.28 -5.86
CA VAL A 198 11.60 5.07 -6.83
C VAL A 198 12.92 5.23 -6.10
N ILE A 199 13.83 4.29 -6.33
CA ILE A 199 15.12 4.21 -5.64
C ILE A 199 16.22 4.09 -6.69
N ASN A 200 17.34 4.78 -6.44
CA ASN A 200 18.60 4.51 -7.10
C ASN A 200 19.74 4.56 -6.06
N PRO A 201 21.00 4.25 -6.43
CA PRO A 201 22.10 4.21 -5.46
C PRO A 201 22.46 5.55 -4.79
N LEU A 202 21.94 6.69 -5.28
CA LEU A 202 22.21 8.02 -4.73
C LEU A 202 21.03 8.64 -3.97
N SER A 203 19.80 8.25 -4.30
CA SER A 203 18.60 8.96 -3.89
C SER A 203 17.38 8.05 -3.94
N ASN A 204 16.34 8.45 -3.21
CA ASN A 204 15.02 7.88 -3.35
C ASN A 204 13.98 9.01 -3.40
N SER A 205 12.83 8.74 -4.00
CA SER A 205 11.73 9.68 -4.06
C SER A 205 10.40 8.94 -4.19
N THR A 206 9.37 9.47 -3.54
CA THR A 206 8.03 8.87 -3.53
C THR A 206 7.05 9.78 -4.24
N SER A 207 6.20 9.21 -5.08
CA SER A 207 5.15 9.94 -5.78
C SER A 207 4.10 10.54 -4.83
N ALA A 208 3.36 11.53 -5.33
CA ALA A 208 2.04 11.84 -4.78
C ALA A 208 1.12 10.60 -4.86
N PRO A 209 0.16 10.45 -3.92
CA PRO A 209 -0.75 9.32 -3.93
C PRO A 209 -1.79 9.40 -5.05
N VAL A 210 -2.26 8.26 -5.52
CA VAL A 210 -3.45 8.13 -6.35
C VAL A 210 -4.50 7.26 -5.66
N ASN A 211 -5.75 7.71 -5.71
CA ASN A 211 -6.90 6.96 -5.22
C ASN A 211 -7.79 6.57 -6.41
N PHE A 212 -8.43 5.42 -6.30
CA PHE A 212 -9.41 4.98 -7.27
C PHE A 212 -10.83 5.24 -6.78
N THR A 213 -11.72 5.60 -7.70
CA THR A 213 -13.15 5.61 -7.44
C THR A 213 -13.76 4.33 -7.96
N ILE A 214 -14.21 3.47 -7.05
CA ILE A 214 -14.77 2.15 -7.38
C ILE A 214 -16.26 2.17 -7.06
N ASN A 215 -17.09 2.00 -8.08
CA ASN A 215 -18.54 1.96 -7.95
C ASN A 215 -19.01 0.53 -7.65
N TYR A 216 -19.85 0.38 -6.63
CA TYR A 216 -20.37 -0.89 -6.13
C TYR A 216 -21.72 -0.71 -5.41
N GLY A 217 -22.41 -1.82 -5.13
CA GLY A 217 -23.66 -1.81 -4.39
C GLY A 217 -24.87 -1.21 -5.14
N PRO A 218 -26.01 -0.99 -4.47
CA PRO A 218 -26.23 -1.25 -3.06
C PRO A 218 -26.25 -2.75 -2.77
N ASP A 219 -25.60 -3.16 -1.69
CA ASP A 219 -25.67 -4.49 -1.12
C ASP A 219 -25.60 -4.44 0.42
N ASN A 220 -25.62 -5.60 1.07
CA ASN A 220 -25.57 -5.74 2.52
C ASN A 220 -26.56 -4.81 3.25
N MET A 221 -27.82 -4.83 2.83
CA MET A 221 -28.85 -3.99 3.42
C MET A 221 -29.15 -4.41 4.86
N ALA A 222 -29.37 -3.44 5.74
CA ALA A 222 -29.81 -3.67 7.10
C ALA A 222 -30.99 -2.75 7.44
N LEU A 223 -31.92 -3.26 8.25
CA LEU A 223 -33.07 -2.52 8.73
C LEU A 223 -33.29 -2.89 10.20
N THR A 224 -33.29 -1.88 11.06
CA THR A 224 -33.57 -2.03 12.50
C THR A 224 -34.76 -1.15 12.90
N VAL A 225 -35.45 -1.55 13.96
CA VAL A 225 -36.54 -0.77 14.55
C VAL A 225 -36.16 -0.45 16.00
N ASN A 226 -36.06 0.83 16.34
CA ASN A 226 -35.57 1.30 17.65
C ASN A 226 -34.17 0.73 18.01
N GLY A 227 -33.32 0.51 17.00
CA GLY A 227 -32.00 -0.11 17.18
C GLY A 227 -32.03 -1.59 17.56
N GLN A 228 -33.19 -2.23 17.46
CA GLN A 228 -33.41 -3.64 17.78
C GLN A 228 -33.99 -4.39 16.57
N ASN A 229 -33.97 -5.72 16.66
CA ASN A 229 -34.67 -6.61 15.72
C ASN A 229 -36.10 -6.94 16.19
N THR A 230 -36.66 -6.14 17.10
CA THR A 230 -38.01 -6.33 17.61
C THR A 230 -39.04 -5.88 16.58
N THR A 231 -40.07 -6.70 16.40
CA THR A 231 -41.11 -6.49 15.39
C THR A 231 -42.50 -6.29 16.00
N SER A 232 -42.64 -6.36 17.32
CA SER A 232 -43.91 -6.27 18.03
C SER A 232 -43.90 -5.11 19.02
N PHE A 233 -44.88 -4.21 18.90
CA PHE A 233 -44.96 -2.99 19.68
C PHE A 233 -46.37 -2.74 20.18
N PHE A 234 -46.50 -1.93 21.23
CA PHE A 234 -47.80 -1.55 21.75
C PHE A 234 -48.35 -0.30 21.06
N VAL A 235 -49.66 -0.16 21.02
CA VAL A 235 -50.33 1.09 20.61
C VAL A 235 -49.79 2.27 21.42
N GLY A 236 -49.50 3.38 20.75
CA GLY A 236 -48.91 4.59 21.36
C GLY A 236 -47.38 4.60 21.44
N SER A 237 -46.69 3.51 21.05
CA SER A 237 -45.22 3.50 20.96
C SER A 237 -44.71 4.45 19.87
N ASN A 238 -43.51 4.98 20.04
CA ASN A 238 -42.78 5.66 18.97
C ASN A 238 -41.78 4.69 18.35
N LEU A 239 -41.78 4.58 17.03
CA LEU A 239 -40.89 3.70 16.27
C LEU A 239 -39.97 4.54 15.39
N THR A 240 -38.69 4.19 15.40
CA THR A 240 -37.66 4.76 14.56
C THR A 240 -37.05 3.62 13.75
N LEU A 241 -37.41 3.53 12.47
CA LEU A 241 -36.84 2.56 11.56
C LEU A 241 -35.60 3.17 10.91
N LEU A 242 -34.48 2.44 11.00
CA LEU A 242 -33.21 2.84 10.40
C LEU A 242 -32.82 1.82 9.33
N CYS A 243 -32.61 2.30 8.12
CA CYS A 243 -32.15 1.54 6.97
C CYS A 243 -30.73 1.95 6.57
N SER A 244 -29.90 0.97 6.23
CA SER A 244 -28.58 1.19 5.64
C SER A 244 -28.31 0.20 4.51
N ALA A 245 -27.43 0.58 3.60
CA ALA A 245 -26.92 -0.25 2.51
C ALA A 245 -25.47 0.14 2.23
N GLN A 246 -24.62 -0.83 1.88
CA GLN A 246 -23.26 -0.54 1.42
C GLN A 246 -23.30 -0.21 -0.08
N SER A 247 -22.83 0.98 -0.44
CA SER A 247 -22.88 1.45 -1.83
C SER A 247 -21.82 2.52 -2.10
N GLY A 248 -21.19 2.46 -3.27
CA GLY A 248 -20.34 3.51 -3.82
C GLY A 248 -20.81 3.88 -5.23
N PRO A 249 -21.23 5.13 -5.51
CA PRO A 249 -21.58 6.17 -4.56
C PRO A 249 -22.75 5.76 -3.65
N GLU A 250 -23.05 6.59 -2.65
CA GLU A 250 -24.17 6.40 -1.72
C GLU A 250 -25.49 6.09 -2.44
N ALA A 251 -26.23 5.12 -1.91
CA ALA A 251 -27.48 4.70 -2.51
C ALA A 251 -28.62 5.66 -2.17
N ARG A 252 -29.52 5.89 -3.12
CA ARG A 252 -30.78 6.59 -2.85
C ARG A 252 -31.72 5.64 -2.14
N LEU A 253 -32.15 6.03 -0.94
CA LEU A 253 -33.08 5.29 -0.09
C LEU A 253 -34.51 5.87 -0.15
N GLN A 254 -35.52 4.99 -0.24
CA GLN A 254 -36.93 5.34 -0.21
C GLN A 254 -37.73 4.29 0.56
N TRP A 255 -38.69 4.74 1.38
CA TRP A 255 -39.54 3.83 2.17
C TRP A 255 -40.81 3.43 1.41
N ALA A 256 -41.30 2.23 1.72
CA ALA A 256 -42.60 1.74 1.27
C ALA A 256 -43.33 1.06 2.44
N PHE A 257 -44.65 1.21 2.49
CA PHE A 257 -45.52 0.55 3.45
C PHE A 257 -46.56 -0.27 2.70
N ARG A 258 -46.61 -1.58 2.98
CA ARG A 258 -47.50 -2.55 2.31
C ARG A 258 -47.40 -2.51 0.77
N GLY A 259 -46.18 -2.30 0.26
CA GLY A 259 -45.89 -2.24 -1.17
C GLY A 259 -46.03 -0.85 -1.80
N GLU A 260 -46.70 0.09 -1.15
CA GLU A 260 -46.89 1.46 -1.64
C GLU A 260 -45.74 2.36 -1.19
N THR A 261 -45.17 3.13 -2.13
CA THR A 261 -44.07 4.06 -1.81
C THR A 261 -44.54 5.21 -0.93
N LEU A 262 -43.80 5.46 0.14
CA LEU A 262 -43.99 6.63 0.98
C LEU A 262 -43.24 7.83 0.40
N ASN A 263 -43.69 9.03 0.75
CA ASN A 263 -42.97 10.28 0.46
C ASN A 263 -41.86 10.54 1.50
N THR A 264 -41.18 9.48 1.92
CA THR A 264 -40.08 9.53 2.89
C THR A 264 -38.85 8.92 2.25
N THR A 265 -37.80 9.72 2.12
CA THR A 265 -36.51 9.31 1.56
C THR A 265 -35.42 9.41 2.62
N GLY A 266 -34.32 8.70 2.40
CA GLY A 266 -33.20 8.67 3.33
C GLY A 266 -33.26 7.50 4.32
N PRO A 267 -32.31 7.45 5.25
CA PRO A 267 -32.10 6.26 6.10
C PRO A 267 -33.14 6.10 7.21
N LEU A 268 -33.89 7.15 7.55
CA LEU A 268 -34.75 7.18 8.73
C LEU A 268 -36.24 7.25 8.35
N LEU A 269 -37.06 6.44 9.01
CA LEU A 269 -38.51 6.58 9.04
C LEU A 269 -39.00 6.61 10.50
N GLU A 270 -39.61 7.72 10.89
CA GLU A 270 -40.16 7.89 12.23
C GLU A 270 -41.68 7.74 12.21
N LEU A 271 -42.21 6.94 13.13
CA LEU A 271 -43.63 6.74 13.35
C LEU A 271 -43.94 7.08 14.80
N LEU A 272 -44.71 8.13 15.03
CA LEU A 272 -45.09 8.57 16.38
C LEU A 272 -46.45 7.99 16.77
N SER A 273 -46.58 7.58 18.03
CA SER A 273 -47.82 7.09 18.64
C SER A 273 -48.56 6.09 17.75
N VAL A 274 -47.92 4.96 17.45
CA VAL A 274 -48.40 4.02 16.45
C VAL A 274 -49.73 3.37 16.81
N SER A 275 -50.55 3.09 15.80
CA SER A 275 -51.85 2.42 15.91
C SER A 275 -51.85 1.03 15.27
N GLU A 276 -52.85 0.21 15.59
CA GLU A 276 -53.02 -1.14 15.00
C GLU A 276 -53.04 -1.11 13.45
N LYS A 277 -53.58 -0.03 12.86
CA LYS A 277 -53.67 0.15 11.39
C LYS A 277 -52.30 0.28 10.73
N GLN A 278 -51.28 0.71 11.46
CA GLN A 278 -49.90 0.83 11.00
C GLN A 278 -49.12 -0.49 11.10
N SER A 279 -49.75 -1.58 11.54
CA SER A 279 -49.16 -2.92 11.42
C SER A 279 -49.00 -3.30 9.95
N GLY A 280 -47.89 -3.91 9.56
CA GLY A 280 -47.67 -4.39 8.21
C GLY A 280 -46.20 -4.41 7.80
N SER A 281 -45.97 -4.66 6.52
CA SER A 281 -44.64 -4.72 5.92
C SER A 281 -44.12 -3.31 5.65
N TYR A 282 -42.99 -2.96 6.26
CA TYR A 282 -42.21 -1.77 5.97
C TYR A 282 -40.97 -2.18 5.19
N SER A 283 -40.83 -1.64 3.99
CA SER A 283 -39.71 -1.92 3.10
C SER A 283 -38.86 -0.68 2.91
N CYS A 284 -37.55 -0.83 2.99
CA CYS A 284 -36.60 0.17 2.54
C CYS A 284 -36.07 -0.24 1.16
N LEU A 285 -36.19 0.65 0.19
CA LEU A 285 -35.75 0.48 -1.19
C LEU A 285 -34.46 1.26 -1.40
N ALA A 286 -33.40 0.61 -1.89
CA ALA A 286 -32.11 1.23 -2.19
C ALA A 286 -31.80 1.11 -3.69
N SER A 287 -31.29 2.20 -4.27
CA SER A 287 -30.88 2.27 -5.68
C SER A 287 -29.56 3.00 -5.84
N ASN A 288 -28.64 2.45 -6.65
CA ASN A 288 -27.40 3.12 -7.04
C ASN A 288 -27.41 3.38 -8.55
N HIS A 289 -27.36 4.65 -8.91
CA HIS A 289 -27.48 5.11 -10.29
C HIS A 289 -26.22 4.87 -11.15
N ARG A 290 -25.06 4.59 -10.53
CA ARG A 290 -23.83 4.26 -11.27
C ARG A 290 -23.78 2.78 -11.62
N THR A 291 -24.18 1.93 -10.69
CA THR A 291 -24.21 0.47 -10.90
C THR A 291 -25.50 0.00 -11.57
N ASN A 292 -26.56 0.82 -11.54
CA ASN A 292 -27.94 0.47 -11.93
C ASN A 292 -28.49 -0.71 -11.14
N VAL A 293 -28.00 -0.91 -9.92
CA VAL A 293 -28.45 -1.99 -9.02
C VAL A 293 -29.49 -1.43 -8.05
N ASN A 294 -30.58 -2.18 -7.90
CA ASN A 294 -31.62 -1.94 -6.91
C ASN A 294 -31.69 -3.11 -5.92
N ARG A 295 -31.92 -2.80 -4.65
CA ARG A 295 -32.14 -3.78 -3.57
C ARG A 295 -33.24 -3.28 -2.64
N ASN A 296 -33.83 -4.20 -1.90
CA ASN A 296 -34.74 -3.85 -0.82
C ASN A 296 -34.55 -4.77 0.39
N ILE A 297 -35.02 -4.31 1.53
CA ILE A 297 -35.15 -5.09 2.76
C ILE A 297 -36.49 -4.76 3.39
N THR A 298 -37.15 -5.77 3.94
CA THR A 298 -38.50 -5.63 4.50
C THR A 298 -38.55 -6.20 5.90
N THR A 299 -39.20 -5.48 6.81
CA THR A 299 -39.58 -5.98 8.13
C THR A 299 -41.09 -5.87 8.32
N ASN A 300 -41.68 -6.82 9.05
CA ASN A 300 -43.11 -6.79 9.37
C ASN A 300 -43.29 -6.29 10.79
N ILE A 301 -43.95 -5.15 10.96
CA ILE A 301 -44.23 -4.57 12.27
C ILE A 301 -45.66 -4.95 12.68
N MET A 302 -45.80 -5.49 13.89
CA MET A 302 -47.07 -5.77 14.54
C MET A 302 -47.29 -4.78 15.68
N VAL A 303 -48.40 -4.06 15.63
CA VAL A 303 -48.84 -3.15 16.69
C VAL A 303 -50.12 -3.69 17.29
N ALA A 304 -50.09 -4.03 18.58
CA ALA A 304 -51.24 -4.57 19.31
C ALA A 304 -51.49 -3.78 20.61
N ARG A 305 -52.71 -3.83 21.14
CA ARG A 305 -52.96 -3.36 22.52
C ARG A 305 -52.34 -4.33 23.52
N SER A 306 -51.95 -3.84 24.69
CA SER A 306 -51.56 -4.75 25.76
C SER A 306 -52.77 -5.61 26.17
N GLU A 307 -52.61 -6.93 26.20
CA GLU A 307 -53.54 -7.75 26.97
C GLU A 307 -53.27 -7.48 28.45
N GLN A 308 -53.97 -6.51 29.03
CA GLN A 308 -54.20 -6.56 30.46
C GLN A 308 -54.98 -7.86 30.69
N ARG A 309 -54.30 -8.90 31.19
CA ARG A 309 -55.00 -10.01 31.85
C ARG A 309 -55.96 -9.36 32.83
N ARG A 310 -57.26 -9.37 32.49
CA ARG A 310 -58.34 -9.09 33.41
C ARG A 310 -58.27 -10.21 34.44
N VAL A 311 -57.41 -10.05 35.45
CA VAL A 311 -57.51 -10.85 36.66
C VAL A 311 -58.89 -10.52 37.17
N HIS A 312 -59.83 -11.46 36.96
CA HIS A 312 -61.18 -11.34 37.46
C HIS A 312 -61.04 -11.27 38.99
N VAL A 313 -61.11 -10.06 39.54
CA VAL A 313 -61.14 -9.79 40.99
C VAL A 313 -62.41 -10.38 41.64
N GLY A 314 -63.29 -11.04 40.86
CA GLY A 314 -64.54 -11.64 41.33
C GLY A 314 -64.43 -13.00 42.04
N LEU A 315 -63.26 -13.65 42.12
CA LEU A 315 -63.14 -14.98 42.74
C LEU A 315 -62.56 -14.97 44.17
N LEU A 316 -62.08 -13.84 44.69
CA LEU A 316 -61.68 -13.70 46.10
C LEU A 316 -62.82 -13.21 47.01
N SER A 317 -63.87 -12.61 46.45
CA SER A 317 -65.01 -12.09 47.23
C SER A 317 -66.01 -13.17 47.68
N LEU A 318 -66.00 -14.35 47.05
CA LEU A 318 -66.94 -15.43 47.39
C LEU A 318 -66.47 -16.32 48.55
N LEU A 319 -65.17 -16.28 48.90
CA LEU A 319 -64.61 -17.05 50.03
C LEU A 319 -64.71 -16.33 51.37
N LEU A 320 -65.02 -15.03 51.39
CA LEU A 320 -65.21 -14.25 52.63
C LEU A 320 -66.67 -14.22 53.13
N LEU A 321 -67.66 -14.60 52.32
CA LEU A 321 -69.06 -14.67 52.76
C LEU A 321 -69.49 -16.03 53.35
N VAL A 322 -68.72 -17.10 53.13
CA VAL A 322 -69.03 -18.43 53.74
C VAL A 322 -68.45 -18.56 55.16
N GLY A 323 -67.47 -17.72 55.53
CA GLY A 323 -66.79 -17.77 56.84
C GLY A 323 -67.49 -17.07 58.00
N VAL A 324 -68.60 -16.35 57.78
CA VAL A 324 -69.28 -15.57 58.85
C VAL A 324 -70.65 -16.18 59.25
N LEU A 325 -71.14 -17.20 58.55
CA LEU A 325 -72.40 -17.88 58.90
C LEU A 325 -72.22 -19.19 59.69
N SER A 326 -70.99 -19.64 59.96
CA SER A 326 -70.73 -20.88 60.70
C SER A 326 -70.24 -20.71 62.14
N SER A 327 -70.28 -19.51 62.74
CA SER A 327 -69.93 -19.30 64.17
C SER A 327 -71.11 -18.97 65.08
N LEU A 328 -72.36 -19.11 64.62
CA LEU A 328 -73.57 -18.87 65.42
C LEU A 328 -74.62 -19.98 65.25
N SER A 329 -74.23 -21.24 65.45
CA SER A 329 -75.16 -22.28 65.90
C SER A 329 -74.39 -23.50 66.42
N GLY A 330 -74.52 -23.82 67.71
CA GLY A 330 -73.95 -25.03 68.30
C GLY A 330 -73.34 -24.83 69.70
N LYS A 331 -74.17 -24.50 70.68
CA LYS A 331 -73.91 -24.79 72.11
C LYS A 331 -74.39 -26.22 72.41
N LEU A 332 -73.82 -26.81 73.47
CA LEU A 332 -74.18 -28.06 74.16
C LEU A 332 -73.77 -29.37 73.48
#